data_AF-A0A9Q8LGJ0-F1
#
_entry.id   AF-A0A9Q8LGJ0-F1
#
_cell.length_a   1.000
_cell.length_b   1.000
_cell.length_c   1.000
_cell.angle_alpha   90.00
_cell.angle_beta   90.00
_cell.angle_gamma   90.00
#
_symmetry.space_group_name_H-M   'P 1'
#
loop_
_entity.id
_entity.type
_entity.pdbx_description
1 polymer ?
#
loop_
_entity_poly.entity_id
_entity_poly.type
_entity_poly.pdbx_seq_one_letter_code
_entity_poly.pdbx_strand_id
1 'polypeptide(L)'
;MADSGSSSTGRRTVTKSQFFAQLSLDEESDEHRRIFVYMQQEASAGCRRLLAPGRHDSADHVDEIGFRQEVLQIYQAARPETRRLYDLGVVTGPDGIANDNWVVRWILWQTMHQPNGY
;
A
#
# COMPACT_ATOMS: atom_id res chain seq x y z
N MET A 1 -10.43 19.49 36.86
CA MET A 1 -9.52 20.10 35.84
C MET A 1 -8.18 19.38 35.98
N ALA A 2 -7.61 18.64 35.05
CA ALA A 2 -7.99 18.21 33.71
C ALA A 2 -7.39 16.79 33.53
N ASP A 3 -8.19 15.85 33.01
CA ASP A 3 -7.71 14.52 32.61
C ASP A 3 -7.01 14.67 31.27
N SER A 4 -5.68 14.58 31.26
CA SER A 4 -4.89 14.60 30.02
C SER A 4 -4.89 13.19 29.45
N GLY A 5 -5.91 12.92 28.64
CA GLY A 5 -6.04 11.69 27.88
C GLY A 5 -4.79 11.43 27.06
N SER A 6 -4.08 10.37 27.45
CA SER A 6 -2.97 9.80 26.70
C SER A 6 -3.44 9.46 25.29
N SER A 7 -2.99 10.22 24.30
CA SER A 7 -3.15 9.84 22.89
C SER A 7 -2.15 8.73 22.60
N SER A 8 -2.51 7.49 22.94
CA SER A 8 -1.87 6.32 22.38
C SER A 8 -2.22 6.27 20.90
N THR A 9 -1.37 6.86 20.06
CA THR A 9 -1.38 6.62 18.62
C THR A 9 -0.89 5.18 18.39
N GLY A 10 -1.71 4.20 18.78
CA GLY A 10 -1.55 2.84 18.30
C GLY A 10 -1.66 2.90 16.78
N ARG A 11 -0.60 2.54 16.06
CA ARG A 11 -0.63 2.30 14.61
C ARG A 11 -1.78 1.34 14.36
N ARG A 12 -2.94 1.85 13.93
CA ARG A 12 -4.07 1.00 13.54
C ARG A 12 -3.61 0.25 12.31
N THR A 13 -3.28 -1.03 12.48
CA THR A 13 -3.05 -1.94 11.36
C THR A 13 -4.39 -2.14 10.66
N VAL A 14 -4.54 -1.54 9.49
CA VAL A 14 -5.73 -1.71 8.66
C VAL A 14 -5.78 -3.18 8.22
N THR A 15 -6.83 -3.90 8.57
CA THR A 15 -7.04 -5.29 8.16
C THR A 15 -7.42 -5.37 6.67
N LYS A 16 -7.30 -6.56 6.05
CA LYS A 16 -7.76 -6.77 4.67
C LYS A 16 -9.23 -6.41 4.49
N SER A 17 -10.11 -6.80 5.42
CA SER A 17 -11.53 -6.46 5.36
C SER A 17 -11.80 -4.96 5.46
N GLN A 18 -11.07 -4.24 6.32
CA GLN A 18 -11.16 -2.78 6.40
C GLN A 18 -10.65 -2.11 5.13
N PHE A 19 -9.57 -2.64 4.54
CA PHE A 19 -9.04 -2.17 3.26
C PHE A 19 -10.06 -2.35 2.12
N PHE A 20 -10.69 -3.52 2.03
CA PHE A 20 -11.75 -3.79 1.05
C PHE A 20 -12.93 -2.83 1.24
N ALA A 21 -13.40 -2.66 2.48
CA ALA A 21 -14.48 -1.74 2.79
C ALA A 21 -14.17 -0.29 2.38
N GLN A 22 -12.94 0.19 2.62
CA GLN A 22 -12.52 1.54 2.22
C GLN A 22 -12.48 1.75 0.70
N LEU A 23 -12.27 0.68 -0.06
CA LEU A 23 -12.29 0.69 -1.53
C LEU A 23 -13.65 0.31 -2.12
N SER A 24 -14.67 0.10 -1.29
CA SER A 24 -15.97 -0.43 -1.70
C SER A 24 -15.86 -1.76 -2.47
N LEU A 25 -14.87 -2.58 -2.11
CA LEU A 25 -14.68 -3.94 -2.63
C LEU A 25 -15.42 -4.94 -1.76
N ASP A 26 -15.86 -6.01 -2.40
CA ASP A 26 -16.53 -7.15 -1.79
C ASP A 26 -15.60 -8.37 -1.86
N GLU A 27 -15.31 -8.99 -0.71
CA GLU A 27 -14.43 -10.15 -0.63
C GLU A 27 -15.07 -11.41 -1.26
N GLU A 28 -16.40 -11.46 -1.34
CA GLU A 28 -17.12 -12.60 -1.94
C GLU A 28 -17.26 -12.47 -3.46
N SER A 29 -17.01 -11.27 -4.01
CA SER A 29 -17.05 -11.03 -5.45
C SER A 29 -15.79 -11.54 -6.15
N ASP A 30 -15.97 -12.48 -7.09
CA ASP A 30 -14.89 -13.02 -7.94
C ASP A 30 -14.12 -11.92 -8.69
N GLU A 31 -14.84 -10.91 -9.16
CA GLU A 31 -14.25 -9.78 -9.88
C GLU A 31 -13.35 -8.96 -8.94
N HIS A 32 -13.84 -8.61 -7.76
CA HIS A 32 -13.06 -7.84 -6.78
C HIS A 32 -11.86 -8.63 -6.25
N ARG A 33 -12.01 -9.93 -6.02
CA ARG A 33 -10.90 -10.82 -5.68
C ARG A 33 -9.85 -10.85 -6.78
N ARG A 34 -10.26 -10.90 -8.05
CA ARG A 34 -9.34 -10.86 -9.20
C ARG A 34 -8.58 -9.53 -9.28
N ILE A 35 -9.26 -8.40 -9.06
CA ILE A 35 -8.60 -7.09 -9.01
C ILE A 35 -7.61 -7.03 -7.85
N PHE A 36 -7.96 -7.56 -6.67
CA PHE A 36 -7.05 -7.64 -5.53
C PHE A 36 -5.80 -8.50 -5.82
N VAL A 37 -5.94 -9.59 -6.59
CA VAL A 37 -4.79 -10.37 -7.07
C VAL A 37 -3.89 -9.54 -7.98
N TYR A 38 -4.45 -8.70 -8.86
CA TYR A 38 -3.65 -7.78 -9.67
C TYR A 38 -2.90 -6.76 -8.82
N MET A 39 -3.53 -6.20 -7.79
CA MET A 39 -2.87 -5.27 -6.87
C MET A 39 -1.68 -5.94 -6.16
N GLN A 40 -1.81 -7.20 -5.77
CA GLN A 40 -0.71 -7.96 -5.15
C GLN A 40 0.39 -8.30 -6.14
N GLN A 41 0.08 -8.60 -7.40
CA GLN A 41 1.10 -8.81 -8.44
C GLN A 41 1.94 -7.56 -8.65
N GLU A 42 1.30 -6.39 -8.71
CA GLU A 42 1.97 -5.09 -8.87
C GLU A 42 2.82 -4.76 -7.64
N ALA A 43 2.28 -4.96 -6.44
CA ALA A 43 3.00 -4.81 -5.18
C ALA A 43 4.19 -5.78 -5.07
N SER A 44 4.04 -7.04 -5.49
CA SER A 44 5.12 -8.03 -5.51
C SER A 44 6.23 -7.65 -6.48
N ALA A 45 5.87 -7.10 -7.64
CA ALA A 45 6.85 -6.57 -8.59
C ALA A 45 7.62 -5.38 -8.01
N GLY A 46 6.93 -4.47 -7.30
CA GLY A 46 7.57 -3.36 -6.59
C GLY A 46 8.46 -3.80 -5.45
N CYS A 47 8.00 -4.74 -4.62
CA CYS A 47 8.76 -5.34 -3.54
C CYS A 47 10.08 -5.96 -4.06
N ARG A 48 10.04 -6.71 -5.17
CA ARG A 48 11.25 -7.26 -5.80
C ARG A 48 12.24 -6.18 -6.27
N ARG A 49 11.76 -5.03 -6.77
CA ARG A 49 12.63 -3.90 -7.17
C ARG A 49 13.19 -3.18 -5.95
N LEU A 50 12.41 -3.07 -4.89
CA LEU A 50 12.77 -2.41 -3.65
C LEU A 50 13.85 -3.20 -2.91
N LEU A 51 13.67 -4.53 -2.83
CA LEU A 51 14.58 -5.47 -2.17
C LEU A 51 15.62 -6.08 -3.14
N ALA A 52 15.85 -5.45 -4.29
CA ALA A 52 16.86 -5.91 -5.22
C ALA A 52 18.26 -5.75 -4.60
N PRO A 53 19.20 -6.70 -4.85
CA PRO A 53 20.56 -6.59 -4.36
C PRO A 53 21.20 -5.25 -4.73
N GLY A 54 21.80 -4.57 -3.75
CA GLY A 54 22.40 -3.24 -3.92
C GLY A 54 21.42 -2.05 -3.80
N ARG A 55 20.13 -2.29 -3.55
CA ARG A 55 19.15 -1.25 -3.19
C ARG A 55 18.78 -1.33 -1.71
N HIS A 56 18.19 -2.45 -1.29
CA HIS A 56 17.96 -2.79 0.13
C HIS A 56 18.05 -4.30 0.31
N ASP A 57 18.89 -4.76 1.24
CA ASP A 57 19.13 -6.20 1.45
C ASP A 57 18.01 -6.89 2.27
N SER A 58 17.17 -6.12 2.97
CA SER A 58 16.02 -6.61 3.72
C SER A 58 14.92 -5.55 3.85
N ALA A 59 13.69 -6.00 4.14
CA ALA A 59 12.54 -5.11 4.39
C ALA A 59 12.78 -4.14 5.54
N ASP A 60 13.53 -4.56 6.58
CA ASP A 60 13.86 -3.75 7.75
C ASP A 60 14.83 -2.60 7.45
N HIS A 61 15.55 -2.68 6.33
CA HIS A 61 16.50 -1.66 5.89
C HIS A 61 15.96 -0.74 4.79
N VAL A 62 14.68 -0.86 4.44
CA VAL A 62 14.03 0.07 3.51
C VAL A 62 13.76 1.39 4.22
N ASP A 63 14.32 2.48 3.70
CA ASP A 63 14.04 3.82 4.19
C ASP A 63 12.69 4.34 3.65
N GLU A 64 12.11 5.32 4.35
CA GLU A 64 10.80 5.86 3.98
C GLU A 64 10.81 6.56 2.61
N ILE A 65 11.96 7.09 2.18
CA ILE A 65 12.10 7.72 0.85
C ILE A 65 12.03 6.67 -0.24
N GLY A 66 12.82 5.59 -0.14
CA GLY A 66 12.81 4.48 -1.09
C GLY A 66 11.46 3.78 -1.14
N PHE A 67 10.83 3.56 0.02
CA PHE A 67 9.48 3.01 0.09
C PHE A 67 8.46 3.89 -0.64
N ARG A 68 8.45 5.21 -0.38
CA ARG A 68 7.52 6.15 -1.02
C ARG A 68 7.76 6.28 -2.52
N GLN A 69 9.01 6.29 -2.96
CA GLN A 69 9.34 6.28 -4.39
C GLN A 69 8.77 5.04 -5.08
N GLU A 70 8.89 3.87 -4.45
CA GLU A 70 8.33 2.64 -5.00
C GLU A 70 6.80 2.65 -5.00
N VAL A 71 6.16 3.24 -3.98
CA VAL A 71 4.71 3.47 -3.96
C VAL A 71 4.26 4.28 -5.19
N LEU A 72 4.94 5.40 -5.46
CA LEU A 72 4.62 6.24 -6.62
C LEU A 72 4.91 5.53 -7.94
N GLN A 73 5.99 4.74 -8.02
CA GLN A 73 6.33 3.97 -9.21
C GLN A 73 5.28 2.89 -9.53
N ILE A 74 4.79 2.16 -8.52
CA ILE A 74 3.71 1.19 -8.68
C ILE A 74 2.44 1.90 -9.16
N TYR A 75 2.08 3.03 -8.54
CA TYR A 75 0.91 3.81 -8.96
C TYR A 75 1.01 4.25 -10.42
N GLN A 76 2.16 4.80 -10.84
CA GLN A 76 2.39 5.26 -12.21
C GLN A 76 2.34 4.13 -13.25
N ALA A 77 2.81 2.94 -12.91
CA ALA A 77 2.84 1.78 -13.79
C ALA A 77 1.60 0.86 -13.66
N ALA A 78 0.62 1.25 -12.85
CA ALA A 78 -0.55 0.43 -12.56
C ALA A 78 -1.38 0.12 -13.80
N ARG A 79 -1.93 -1.09 -13.86
CA ARG A 79 -2.89 -1.51 -14.87
C ARG A 79 -4.17 -0.67 -14.77
N PRO A 80 -4.92 -0.47 -15.87
CA PRO A 80 -6.15 0.30 -15.83
C PRO A 80 -7.17 -0.16 -14.78
N GLU A 81 -7.24 -1.46 -14.50
CA GLU A 81 -8.16 -2.06 -13.54
C GLU A 81 -7.82 -1.68 -12.09
N THR A 82 -6.53 -1.75 -11.72
CA THR A 82 -6.07 -1.41 -10.36
C THR A 82 -5.90 0.09 -10.19
N ARG A 83 -5.57 0.82 -11.25
CA ARG A 83 -5.38 2.27 -11.27
C ARG A 83 -6.60 3.00 -10.72
N ARG A 84 -7.82 2.59 -11.10
CA ARG A 84 -9.07 3.20 -10.63
C ARG A 84 -9.21 3.14 -9.10
N LEU A 85 -8.73 2.07 -8.48
CA LEU A 85 -8.72 1.95 -7.01
C LEU A 85 -7.59 2.76 -6.39
N TYR A 86 -6.43 2.80 -7.04
CA TYR A 86 -5.31 3.61 -6.58
C TYR A 86 -5.58 5.12 -6.69
N ASP A 87 -6.41 5.57 -7.64
CA ASP A 87 -6.81 6.97 -7.75
C ASP A 87 -7.57 7.45 -6.49
N LEU A 88 -8.31 6.56 -5.81
CA LEU A 88 -8.94 6.82 -4.50
C LEU A 88 -7.91 7.01 -3.36
N GLY A 89 -6.70 6.54 -3.61
CA GLY A 89 -5.59 6.47 -2.68
C GLY A 89 -4.66 7.67 -2.65
N VAL A 90 -4.80 8.58 -3.61
CA VAL A 90 -3.80 9.63 -3.88
C VAL A 90 -3.73 10.61 -2.72
N VAL A 91 -2.52 10.80 -2.20
CA VAL A 91 -2.19 11.85 -1.24
C VAL A 91 -1.35 12.89 -1.97
N THR A 92 -1.92 14.08 -2.16
CA THR A 92 -1.23 15.18 -2.84
C THR A 92 -0.42 16.02 -1.86
N GLY A 93 0.71 16.53 -2.34
CA GLY A 93 1.48 17.55 -1.63
C GLY A 93 0.85 18.95 -1.76
N PRO A 94 1.44 19.96 -1.12
CA PRO A 94 1.01 21.36 -1.24
C PRO A 94 1.05 21.90 -2.69
N ASP A 95 1.85 21.28 -3.55
CA ASP A 95 1.99 21.57 -4.97
C ASP A 95 0.93 20.89 -5.85
N GLY A 96 0.02 20.11 -5.25
CA GLY A 96 -0.99 19.33 -5.97
C GLY A 96 -0.45 18.08 -6.67
N ILE A 97 0.84 17.76 -6.52
CA ILE A 97 1.46 16.60 -7.13
C ILE A 97 1.24 15.38 -6.21
N ALA A 98 1.01 14.21 -6.79
CA ALA A 98 0.93 12.96 -6.04
C ALA A 98 2.24 12.71 -5.30
N ASN A 99 2.20 12.80 -3.97
CA ASN A 99 3.36 12.62 -3.09
C ASN A 99 3.33 11.23 -2.42
N ASP A 100 2.16 10.63 -2.26
CA ASP A 100 2.00 9.28 -1.73
C ASP A 100 0.70 8.64 -2.28
N ASN A 101 0.52 7.35 -2.01
CA ASN A 101 -0.71 6.64 -2.28
C ASN A 101 -1.00 5.63 -1.16
N TRP A 102 -2.01 5.88 -0.33
CA TRP A 102 -2.27 5.05 0.85
C TRP A 102 -2.68 3.61 0.49
N VAL A 103 -3.33 3.43 -0.65
CA VAL A 103 -3.79 2.11 -1.13
C VAL A 103 -2.60 1.26 -1.55
N VAL A 104 -1.72 1.83 -2.38
CA VAL A 104 -0.50 1.17 -2.85
C VAL A 104 0.46 0.94 -1.67
N ARG A 105 0.63 1.93 -0.80
CA ARG A 105 1.44 1.83 0.42
C ARG A 105 0.98 0.67 1.29
N TRP A 106 -0.32 0.54 1.50
CA TRP A 106 -0.87 -0.56 2.30
C TRP A 106 -0.52 -1.91 1.68
N ILE A 107 -0.83 -2.12 0.40
CA ILE A 107 -0.62 -3.44 -0.23
C ILE A 107 0.87 -3.79 -0.39
N LEU A 108 1.74 -2.81 -0.65
CA LEU A 108 3.19 -3.00 -0.69
C LEU A 108 3.73 -3.39 0.68
N TRP A 109 3.29 -2.71 1.74
CA TRP A 109 3.68 -3.04 3.11
C TRP A 109 3.25 -4.46 3.50
N GLN A 110 2.00 -4.85 3.18
CA GLN A 110 1.53 -6.21 3.42
C GLN A 110 2.40 -7.24 2.68
N THR A 111 2.74 -6.97 1.42
CA THR A 111 3.55 -7.87 0.58
C THR A 111 4.96 -8.07 1.14
N MET A 112 5.53 -7.07 1.80
CA MET A 112 6.86 -7.17 2.43
C MET A 112 6.85 -7.92 3.76
N HIS A 113 5.74 -7.85 4.52
CA HIS A 113 5.68 -8.31 5.91
C HIS A 113 4.82 -9.56 6.14
N GLN A 114 4.08 -10.03 5.13
CA GLN A 114 3.38 -11.31 5.19
C GLN A 114 4.30 -12.43 4.65
N PRO A 115 4.82 -13.32 5.51
CA PRO A 115 5.84 -14.29 5.14
C PRO A 115 5.22 -15.54 4.51
N ASN A 116 4.67 -15.44 3.30
CA ASN A 116 3.98 -16.54 2.57
C ASN A 116 2.68 -17.01 3.29
N GLY A 117 1.55 -17.32 2.65
CA GLY A 117 1.12 -17.34 1.27
C GLY A 117 -0.42 -17.51 1.27
N TYR A 118 -1.04 -17.43 0.10
CA TYR A 118 -2.38 -17.98 -0.12
C TYR A 118 -2.41 -19.50 0.15
#